data_AF-A0A0B1T056-F1
#
_entry.id   AF-A0A0B1T056-F1
#
_cell.length_a   1.000
_cell.length_b   1.000
_cell.length_c   1.000
_cell.angle_alpha   90.00
_cell.angle_beta   90.00
_cell.angle_gamma   90.00
#
_symmetry.space_group_name_H-M   'P 1'
#
loop_
_entity.id
_entity.type
_entity.pdbx_description
1 polymer ?
#
loop_
_entity_poly.entity_id
_entity_poly.type
_entity_poly.pdbx_seq_one_letter_code
_entity_poly.pdbx_strand_id
1 'polypeptide(L)' 'MSIGSLVYRNVTRRFSTLFLAATVGAFATNYVFNTATDAYWDRVNAGKQWKDIKATLEG' A
#
# COMPACT_ATOMS: atom_id res chain seq x y z
N MET A 1 -19.55 -22.66 5.30
CA MET A 1 -19.12 -21.42 5.98
C MET A 1 -18.75 -20.39 4.92
N SER A 2 -19.12 -19.13 5.09
CA SER A 2 -18.78 -18.05 4.15
C SER A 2 -17.48 -17.34 4.58
N ILE A 3 -16.75 -16.75 3.63
CA ILE A 3 -15.59 -15.89 3.91
C ILE A 3 -15.97 -14.78 4.92
N GLY A 4 -17.14 -14.17 4.76
CA GLY A 4 -17.64 -13.16 5.70
C GLY A 4 -17.81 -13.69 7.12
N SER A 5 -18.26 -14.94 7.28
CA SER A 5 -18.40 -15.57 8.60
C SER A 5 -17.04 -15.86 9.26
N LEU A 6 -15.99 -16.11 8.47
CA LEU A 6 -14.62 -16.30 8.96
C LEU A 6 -14.01 -14.97 9.40
N VAL A 7 -14.16 -13.92 8.61
CA VAL A 7 -13.68 -12.56 8.95
C VAL A 7 -14.39 -12.04 10.20
N TYR A 8 -15.72 -12.22 10.27
CA TYR A 8 -16.48 -11.82 11.45
C TYR A 8 -15.95 -12.53 12.70
N ARG A 9 -15.87 -13.87 12.67
CA ARG A 9 -15.51 -14.67 13.85
C ARG A 9 -14.09 -14.40 14.34
N ASN A 10 -13.13 -14.19 13.44
CA ASN A 10 -11.71 -14.13 13.80
C ASN A 10 -11.16 -12.70 13.93
N VAL A 11 -11.75 -11.73 13.23
CA VAL A 11 -11.19 -10.37 13.14
C VAL A 11 -12.14 -9.35 13.75
N THR A 12 -13.40 -9.28 13.29
CA THR A 12 -14.26 -8.14 13.61
C THR A 12 -15.14 -8.34 14.85
N ARG A 13 -15.28 -9.57 15.37
CA ARG A 13 -16.17 -9.87 16.51
C ARG A 13 -15.72 -9.24 17.83
N ARG A 14 -14.41 -9.09 18.06
CA ARG A 14 -13.87 -8.43 19.27
C ARG A 14 -13.25 -7.10 18.89
N PHE A 15 -13.50 -6.07 19.67
CA PHE A 15 -12.96 -4.74 19.39
C PHE A 15 -11.43 -4.73 19.38
N SER A 16 -10.77 -5.45 20.29
CA SER A 16 -9.30 -5.51 20.34
C SER A 16 -8.68 -6.11 19.06
N THR A 17 -9.27 -7.19 18.54
CA THR A 17 -8.80 -7.81 17.29
C THR A 17 -9.14 -6.95 16.08
N LEU A 18 -10.31 -6.29 16.07
CA LEU A 18 -10.70 -5.35 15.04
C LEU A 18 -9.77 -4.14 15.00
N PHE A 19 -9.48 -3.54 16.15
CA PHE A 19 -8.59 -2.39 16.27
C PHE A 19 -7.19 -2.73 15.80
N LEU A 20 -6.62 -3.86 16.26
CA LEU A 20 -5.32 -4.33 15.80
C LEU A 20 -5.28 -4.52 14.28
N ALA A 21 -6.29 -5.20 13.72
CA ALA A 21 -6.37 -5.44 12.28
C ALA A 21 -6.52 -4.13 11.49
N ALA A 22 -7.30 -3.17 11.99
CA ALA A 22 -7.46 -1.87 11.34
C ALA A 22 -6.16 -1.05 11.38
N THR A 23 -5.47 -1.01 12.51
CA THR A 23 -4.19 -0.28 12.64
C THR A 23 -3.13 -0.90 11.73
N VAL A 24 -2.90 -2.21 11.83
CA VAL A 24 -1.91 -2.90 10.98
C VAL A 24 -2.30 -2.79 9.50
N GLY A 25 -3.58 -2.97 9.19
CA GLY A 25 -4.11 -2.84 7.84
C GLY A 25 -3.89 -1.45 7.26
N ALA A 26 -4.06 -0.38 8.06
CA ALA A 26 -3.81 0.98 7.62
C ALA A 26 -2.33 1.21 7.27
N PHE A 27 -1.40 0.75 8.12
CA PHE A 27 0.04 0.87 7.85
C PHE A 27 0.45 0.08 6.61
N ALA A 28 0.03 -1.18 6.52
CA ALA A 28 0.36 -2.04 5.37
C ALA A 28 -0.22 -1.48 4.07
N THR A 29 -1.48 -1.02 4.10
CA THR A 29 -2.13 -0.41 2.93
C THR A 29 -1.43 0.86 2.51
N ASN A 30 -1.09 1.75 3.45
CA ASN A 30 -0.37 2.98 3.13
C ASN A 30 0.96 2.69 2.44
N TYR A 31 1.78 1.81 3.03
CA TYR A 31 3.08 1.43 2.44
C TYR A 31 2.93 0.86 1.03
N VAL A 32 2.07 -0.15 0.85
CA VAL A 32 1.86 -0.80 -0.45
C VAL A 32 1.28 0.18 -1.46
N PHE A 33 0.30 0.99 -1.07
CA PHE A 33 -0.34 1.95 -1.96
C PHE A 33 0.63 3.03 -2.41
N ASN A 34 1.45 3.56 -1.50
CA ASN A 34 2.46 4.55 -1.84
C ASN A 34 3.48 3.97 -2.83
N THR A 35 4.07 2.81 -2.52
CA THR A 35 5.04 2.16 -3.42
C THR A 35 4.43 1.82 -4.78
N ALA A 36 3.21 1.31 -4.82
CA ALA A 36 2.54 0.98 -6.08
C ALA A 36 2.24 2.22 -6.91
N THR A 37 1.80 3.31 -6.26
CA THR A 37 1.47 4.57 -6.94
C THR A 37 2.74 5.26 -7.44
N ASP A 38 3.82 5.27 -6.65
CA ASP A 38 5.12 5.79 -7.07
C ASP A 38 5.67 5.01 -8.27
N ALA A 39 5.62 3.67 -8.23
CA ALA A 39 6.06 2.84 -9.34
C ALA A 39 5.22 3.06 -10.61
N TYR A 40 3.91 3.23 -10.45
CA TYR A 40 3.03 3.55 -11.57
C TYR A 40 3.35 4.94 -12.15
N TRP A 41 3.48 5.95 -11.29
CA TRP A 41 3.84 7.31 -11.68
C TRP A 41 5.18 7.35 -12.42
N ASP A 42 6.14 6.57 -11.93
CA ASP A 42 7.47 6.48 -12.51
C ASP A 42 7.47 5.92 -13.91
N ARG A 43 6.66 4.89 -14.12
CA ARG A 43 6.50 4.27 -15.43
C ARG A 43 5.80 5.21 -16.41
N VAL A 44 4.77 5.92 -15.98
CA VAL A 44 4.00 6.83 -16.85
C VAL A 44 4.80 8.07 -17.21
N ASN A 45 5.66 8.55 -16.31
CA ASN A 45 6.45 9.77 -16.48
C ASN A 45 7.94 9.51 -16.75
N ALA A 46 8.30 8.29 -17.16
CA ALA A 46 9.67 7.92 -17.46
C ALA A 46 10.32 8.90 -18.45
N GLY A 47 11.53 9.37 -18.12
CA GLY A 47 12.31 10.31 -18.91
C GLY A 47 11.90 11.78 -18.75
N LYS A 48 10.81 12.07 -18.03
CA LYS A 48 10.37 13.44 -17.72
C LYS A 48 10.71 13.86 -16.30
N GLN A 49 10.96 12.89 -15.41
CA GLN A 49 11.20 13.18 -14.02
C GLN A 49 12.62 13.71 -13.81
N TRP A 50 12.77 14.58 -12.81
CA TRP A 50 14.08 15.11 -12.45
C TRP A 50 15.10 14.00 -12.16
N LYS A 51 14.70 12.91 -11.50
CA LYS A 51 15.60 11.77 -11.25
C LYS A 51 16.12 11.12 -12.54
N ASP A 52 15.32 11.09 -13.59
CA ASP A 52 15.71 10.51 -14.89
C ASP A 52 16.63 11.47 -15.65
N ILE A 53 16.31 12.77 -15.64
CA ILE A 53 17.12 13.82 -16.27
C ILE A 53 18.48 13.92 -15.57
N LYS A 54 18.48 13.96 -14.24
CA LYS A 54 19.69 14.04 -13.42
C LYS A 54 20.61 12.85 -13.67
N ALA A 55 20.07 11.63 -13.74
CA ALA A 55 20.85 10.44 -14.08
C ALA A 55 21.54 10.53 -15.46
N THR A 56 20.96 11.31 -16.39
CA THR A 56 21.56 11.58 -17.71
C THR A 56 22.65 12.67 -17.64
N LEU A 57 22.58 13.59 -16.69
CA LEU A 57 23.53 14.71 -16.55
C LEU A 57 24.78 14.34 -15.73
N GLU A 58 24.66 13.40 -14.80
CA GLU A 58 25.75 12.97 -13.92
C GLU A 58 26.49 11.72 -14.43
N GLY A 59 26.02 11.10 -15.51
CA GLY A 59 26.66 9.97 -16.19
C GLY A 59 27.48 10.41 -17.39
#